data_AF-A0A1G0NBL0-F1
#
_entry.id   AF-A0A1G0NBL0-F1
#
_cell.length_a   1.000
_cell.length_b   1.000
_cell.length_c   1.000
_cell.angle_alpha   90.00
_cell.angle_beta   90.00
_cell.angle_gamma   90.00
#
_symmetry.space_group_name_H-M   'P 1'
#
loop_
_entity.id
_entity.type
_entity.pdbx_description
1 polymer ?
#
loop_
_entity_poly.entity_id
_entity_poly.type
_entity_poly.pdbx_seq_one_letter_code
_entity_poly.pdbx_strand_id
1 'polypeptide(L)'
;MGSENLAYALTQVVHNFGAAAVLGGAVFMLWPAFRLEYGRLFAWLILVAWGAQIASGGLFGLTSFYYYGETPDLSRIAMAALAIKVAAAITGFFLAAFYLYRGRQWSRLSVKRTFQSLAALGVTALTAAAFLRWFS
;
A
#
# COMPACT_ATOMS: atom_id res chain seq x y z
N MET A 1 -11.10 -3.66 -26.33
CA MET A 1 -10.65 -4.93 -25.74
C MET A 1 -9.13 -5.01 -25.58
N GLY A 2 -8.30 -4.89 -26.63
CA GLY A 2 -6.83 -5.02 -26.48
C GLY A 2 -6.16 -3.94 -25.61
N SER A 3 -6.54 -2.68 -25.78
CA SER A 3 -6.00 -1.54 -25.00
C SER A 3 -6.43 -1.56 -23.53
N GLU A 4 -7.67 -1.95 -23.27
CA GLU A 4 -8.25 -2.12 -21.93
C GLU A 4 -7.53 -3.21 -21.14
N ASN A 5 -7.36 -4.40 -21.72
CA ASN A 5 -6.64 -5.51 -21.09
C ASN A 5 -5.18 -5.15 -20.77
N LEU A 6 -4.51 -4.44 -21.67
CA LEU A 6 -3.16 -3.95 -21.44
C LEU A 6 -3.12 -2.94 -20.28
N ALA A 7 -4.06 -1.99 -20.22
CA ALA A 7 -4.14 -1.01 -19.14
C ALA A 7 -4.40 -1.69 -17.78
N TYR A 8 -5.31 -2.67 -17.73
CA TYR A 8 -5.55 -3.48 -16.53
C TYR A 8 -4.29 -4.24 -16.12
N ALA A 9 -3.60 -4.90 -17.06
CA ALA A 9 -2.40 -5.67 -16.78
C ALA A 9 -1.27 -4.80 -16.22
N LEU A 10 -0.98 -3.65 -16.85
CA LEU A 10 0.04 -2.72 -16.36
C LEU A 10 -0.30 -2.16 -14.98
N THR A 11 -1.58 -1.83 -14.74
CA THR A 11 -2.04 -1.38 -13.43
C THR A 11 -1.84 -2.47 -12.37
N GLN A 12 -2.15 -3.73 -12.69
CA GLN A 12 -1.91 -4.87 -11.79
C GLN A 12 -0.43 -5.07 -11.49
N VAL A 13 0.46 -4.92 -12.48
CA VAL A 13 1.91 -5.00 -12.26
C VAL A 13 2.34 -3.96 -11.24
N VAL A 14 1.99 -2.69 -11.46
CA VAL A 14 2.33 -1.59 -10.53
C VAL A 14 1.75 -1.86 -9.14
N HIS A 15 0.50 -2.31 -9.06
CA HIS A 15 -0.17 -2.58 -7.79
C HIS A 15 0.48 -3.75 -7.01
N ASN A 16 0.81 -4.84 -7.70
CA ASN A 16 1.40 -6.02 -7.05
C ASN A 16 2.83 -5.75 -6.56
N PHE A 17 3.66 -5.10 -7.37
CA PHE A 17 5.01 -4.71 -6.96
C PHE A 17 5.00 -3.63 -5.88
N GLY A 18 4.04 -2.70 -5.94
CA GLY A 18 3.80 -1.72 -4.87
C GLY A 18 3.48 -2.40 -3.54
N ALA A 19 2.55 -3.37 -3.54
CA ALA A 19 2.21 -4.12 -2.35
C ALA A 19 3.41 -4.90 -1.77
N ALA A 20 4.20 -5.54 -2.63
CA ALA A 20 5.42 -6.25 -2.23
C ALA A 20 6.45 -5.28 -1.62
N ALA A 21 6.65 -4.11 -2.20
CA ALA A 21 7.59 -3.10 -1.69
C ALA A 21 7.15 -2.49 -0.35
N VAL A 22 5.84 -2.25 -0.15
CA VAL A 22 5.29 -1.77 1.13
C VAL A 22 5.60 -2.74 2.27
N LEU A 23 5.19 -4.00 2.13
CA LEU A 23 5.37 -4.97 3.21
C LEU A 23 6.83 -5.43 3.31
N GLY A 24 7.42 -5.82 2.18
CA GLY A 24 8.78 -6.32 2.11
C GLY A 24 9.80 -5.28 2.59
N GLY A 25 9.63 -4.02 2.21
CA GLY A 25 10.51 -2.93 2.68
C GLY A 25 10.45 -2.73 4.19
N ALA A 26 9.26 -2.81 4.78
CA ALA A 26 9.08 -2.67 6.22
C ALA A 26 9.66 -3.88 6.99
N VAL A 27 9.40 -5.10 6.50
CA VAL A 27 9.93 -6.34 7.10
C VAL A 27 11.45 -6.41 6.98
N PHE A 28 12.02 -6.03 5.84
CA PHE A 28 13.47 -6.07 5.63
C PHE A 28 14.21 -5.08 6.55
N MET A 29 13.63 -3.93 6.85
CA MET A 29 14.17 -3.02 7.88
C MET A 29 14.26 -3.66 9.26
N LEU A 30 13.34 -4.59 9.57
CA LEU A 30 13.24 -5.27 10.86
C LEU A 30 14.05 -6.58 10.92
N TRP A 31 14.50 -7.13 9.78
CA TRP A 31 15.10 -8.46 9.67
C TRP A 31 16.53 -8.47 9.07
N PRO A 32 17.41 -9.41 9.48
CA PRO A 32 17.38 -10.20 10.72
C PRO A 32 17.81 -9.36 11.93
N ALA A 33 18.50 -8.24 11.71
CA ALA A 33 18.79 -7.21 12.69
C ALA A 33 18.25 -5.87 12.17
N PHE A 34 17.84 -5.00 13.08
CA PHE A 34 17.25 -3.71 12.72
C PHE A 34 18.27 -2.76 12.07
N ARG A 35 18.07 -2.39 10.81
CA ARG A 35 19.07 -1.68 9.98
C ARG A 35 18.80 -0.18 9.83
N LEU A 36 19.08 0.59 10.88
CA LEU A 36 18.84 2.05 10.89
C LEU A 36 19.53 2.82 9.77
N GLU A 37 20.70 2.37 9.32
CA GLU A 37 21.48 2.98 8.24
C GLU A 37 20.70 3.08 6.92
N TYR A 38 19.76 2.17 6.66
CA TYR A 38 18.90 2.18 5.47
C TYR A 38 17.50 2.76 5.72
N GLY A 39 17.22 3.28 6.91
CA GLY A 39 15.87 3.70 7.31
C GLY A 39 15.24 4.70 6.33
N ARG A 40 15.97 5.74 5.92
CA ARG A 40 15.44 6.71 4.93
C ARG A 40 15.25 6.11 3.54
N LEU A 41 16.15 5.22 3.11
CA LEU A 41 16.04 4.56 1.80
C LEU A 41 14.76 3.72 1.74
N PHE A 42 14.56 2.87 2.73
CA PHE A 42 13.36 2.03 2.81
C PHE A 42 12.10 2.85 3.07
N ALA A 43 12.16 3.95 3.80
CA ALA A 43 11.02 4.83 3.95
C ALA A 43 10.62 5.52 2.64
N TRP A 44 11.58 5.94 1.81
CA TRP A 44 11.29 6.44 0.47
C TRP A 44 10.68 5.36 -0.43
N LEU A 45 11.25 4.15 -0.41
CA LEU A 45 10.70 3.00 -1.14
C LEU A 45 9.24 2.75 -0.74
N ILE A 46 8.97 2.67 0.56
CA ILE A 46 7.62 2.43 1.10
C ILE A 46 6.68 3.60 0.78
N LEU A 47 7.14 4.86 0.86
CA LEU A 47 6.33 6.03 0.53
C LEU A 47 5.89 6.00 -0.94
N VAL A 48 6.84 5.78 -1.86
CA VAL A 48 6.56 5.67 -3.30
C VAL A 48 5.64 4.50 -3.56
N ALA A 49 5.86 3.36 -2.89
CA ALA A 49 5.03 2.18 -3.04
C ALA A 49 3.59 2.39 -2.53
N TRP A 50 3.38 3.06 -1.39
CA TRP A 50 2.04 3.46 -0.96
C TRP A 50 1.38 4.44 -1.93
N GLY A 51 2.14 5.41 -2.46
CA GLY A 51 1.66 6.32 -3.50
C GLY A 51 1.21 5.57 -4.75
N ALA A 52 2.00 4.59 -5.21
CA ALA A 52 1.66 3.73 -6.33
C ALA A 52 0.40 2.89 -6.05
N GLN A 53 0.23 2.37 -4.82
CA GLN A 53 -0.99 1.64 -4.41
C GLN A 53 -2.25 2.50 -4.47
N ILE A 54 -2.16 3.75 -3.98
CA ILE A 54 -3.29 4.69 -3.99
C ILE A 54 -3.64 5.07 -5.43
N ALA A 55 -2.63 5.43 -6.23
CA ALA A 55 -2.83 5.84 -7.62
C ALA A 55 -3.40 4.70 -8.48
N SER A 56 -2.81 3.51 -8.41
CA SER A 56 -3.29 2.34 -9.18
C SER A 56 -4.66 1.85 -8.69
N GLY A 57 -4.93 1.89 -7.39
CA GLY A 57 -6.25 1.56 -6.83
C GLY A 57 -7.34 2.53 -7.29
N GLY A 58 -7.05 3.83 -7.29
CA GLY A 58 -7.95 4.86 -7.84
C GLY A 58 -8.16 4.70 -9.34
N LEU A 59 -7.10 4.39 -10.08
CA LEU A 59 -7.19 4.14 -11.52
C LEU A 59 -8.10 2.96 -11.84
N PHE A 60 -8.06 1.86 -11.08
CA PHE A 60 -9.00 0.74 -11.26
C PHE A 60 -10.47 1.15 -11.09
N GLY A 61 -10.77 1.99 -10.09
CA GLY A 61 -12.12 2.52 -9.90
C GLY A 61 -12.57 3.41 -11.06
N LEU A 62 -11.68 4.31 -11.51
CA LEU A 62 -11.96 5.22 -12.62
C LEU A 62 -12.12 4.49 -13.96
N THR A 63 -11.26 3.51 -14.26
CA THR A 63 -11.40 2.71 -15.49
C THR A 63 -12.68 1.90 -15.47
N SER A 64 -13.04 1.30 -14.32
CA SER A 64 -14.32 0.58 -14.20
C SER A 64 -15.50 1.50 -14.48
N PHE A 65 -15.53 2.69 -13.88
CA PHE A 65 -16.61 3.65 -14.10
C PHE A 65 -16.66 4.15 -15.55
N TYR A 66 -15.51 4.42 -16.17
CA TYR A 66 -15.43 4.90 -17.54
C TYR A 66 -15.92 3.86 -18.57
N TYR A 67 -15.59 2.58 -18.40
CA TYR A 67 -15.96 1.53 -19.35
C TYR A 67 -17.33 0.90 -19.07
N TYR A 68 -17.76 0.81 -17.82
CA TYR A 68 -18.99 0.10 -17.43
C TYR A 68 -20.13 1.02 -16.94
N GLY A 69 -19.88 2.32 -16.75
CA GLY A 69 -20.89 3.29 -16.29
C GLY A 69 -21.31 3.16 -14.82
N GLU A 70 -20.83 2.13 -14.13
CA GLU A 70 -21.14 1.83 -12.74
C GLU A 70 -19.85 1.58 -11.95
N THR A 71 -19.88 1.92 -10.65
CA THR A 71 -18.87 1.41 -9.72
C THR A 71 -19.07 -0.09 -9.54
N PRO A 72 -18.02 -0.89 -9.27
CA PRO A 72 -18.18 -2.33 -9.08
C PRO A 72 -19.27 -2.63 -8.04
N ASP A 73 -20.17 -3.58 -8.33
CA ASP A 73 -21.19 -4.05 -7.37
C ASP A 73 -20.49 -4.85 -6.26
N LEU A 74 -20.04 -4.14 -5.23
CA LEU A 74 -19.31 -4.71 -4.11
C LEU A 74 -20.29 -5.08 -3.01
N SER A 75 -20.22 -6.34 -2.57
CA SER A 75 -20.89 -6.76 -1.35
C SER A 75 -20.50 -5.87 -0.15
N ARG A 76 -21.34 -5.82 0.89
CA ARG A 76 -21.03 -5.04 2.11
C ARG A 76 -19.67 -5.39 2.72
N ILE A 77 -19.25 -6.66 2.62
CA ILE A 77 -17.96 -7.13 3.13
C ILE A 77 -16.82 -6.59 2.26
N ALA A 78 -16.97 -6.66 0.93
CA ALA A 78 -15.99 -6.09 0.00
C ALA A 78 -15.83 -4.58 0.19
N MET A 79 -16.91 -3.84 0.39
CA MET A 79 -16.86 -2.41 0.69
C MET A 79 -16.11 -2.11 1.99
N ALA A 80 -16.37 -2.87 3.06
CA ALA A 80 -15.63 -2.72 4.32
C ALA A 80 -14.14 -3.04 4.14
N ALA A 81 -13.81 -4.10 3.40
CA ALA A 81 -12.43 -4.47 3.11
C ALA A 81 -11.71 -3.39 2.28
N LEU A 82 -12.38 -2.81 1.28
CA LEU A 82 -11.86 -1.69 0.51
C LEU A 82 -11.58 -0.48 1.41
N ALA A 83 -12.51 -0.12 2.28
CA ALA A 83 -12.34 1.00 3.22
C ALA A 83 -11.13 0.78 4.16
N ILE A 84 -10.97 -0.42 4.72
CA ILE A 84 -9.82 -0.78 5.56
C ILE A 84 -8.52 -0.67 4.76
N LYS A 85 -8.48 -1.20 3.53
CA LYS A 85 -7.31 -1.14 2.65
C LYS A 85 -6.91 0.30 2.34
N VAL A 86 -7.88 1.17 2.03
CA VAL A 86 -7.66 2.59 1.74
C VAL A 86 -7.16 3.33 3.00
N ALA A 87 -7.79 3.10 4.16
CA ALA A 87 -7.36 3.70 5.42
C ALA A 87 -5.92 3.29 5.78
N ALA A 88 -5.58 2.01 5.60
CA ALA A 88 -4.23 1.51 5.81
C ALA A 88 -3.22 2.18 4.87
N ALA A 89 -3.57 2.34 3.59
CA ALA A 89 -2.70 2.98 2.60
C ALA A 89 -2.44 4.46 2.88
N ILE A 90 -3.49 5.22 3.20
CA ILE A 90 -3.37 6.64 3.56
C ILE A 90 -2.52 6.79 4.83
N THR A 91 -2.81 5.99 5.86
CA THR A 91 -2.06 6.03 7.13
C THR A 91 -0.59 5.66 6.91
N GLY A 92 -0.32 4.62 6.12
CA GLY A 92 1.03 4.17 5.80
C GLY A 92 1.83 5.20 5.01
N PHE A 93 1.19 5.86 4.03
CA PHE A 93 1.77 6.96 3.27
C PHE A 93 2.18 8.11 4.18
N PHE A 94 1.27 8.61 5.02
CA PHE A 94 1.56 9.72 5.92
C PHE A 94 2.58 9.35 6.99
N LEU A 95 2.56 8.13 7.52
CA LEU A 95 3.55 7.67 8.49
C LEU A 95 4.96 7.62 7.89
N ALA A 96 5.11 7.12 6.66
CA ALA A 96 6.38 7.12 5.94
C ALA A 96 6.87 8.55 5.63
N ALA A 97 5.97 9.43 5.17
CA ALA A 97 6.28 10.84 4.91
C ALA A 97 6.70 11.57 6.21
N PHE A 98 5.99 11.32 7.31
CA PHE A 98 6.29 11.93 8.61
C PHE A 98 7.66 11.49 9.13
N TYR A 99 7.99 10.19 8.98
CA TYR A 99 9.32 9.70 9.29
C TYR A 99 10.40 10.31 8.38
N LEU A 100 10.16 10.49 7.09
CA LEU A 100 11.13 11.15 6.20
C LEU A 100 11.37 12.61 6.57
N TYR A 101 10.31 13.29 7.04
CA TYR A 101 10.35 14.70 7.44
C TYR A 101 11.07 14.91 8.78
N ARG A 102 10.72 14.14 9.83
CA ARG A 102 11.24 14.35 11.20
C ARG A 102 12.11 13.23 11.77
N GLY A 103 12.22 12.10 11.09
CA GLY A 103 12.82 10.87 11.62
C GLY A 103 14.32 10.96 11.95
N ARG A 104 15.04 11.98 11.48
CA ARG A 104 16.46 12.21 11.83
C ARG A 104 16.68 12.43 13.32
N GLN A 105 15.70 13.01 14.01
CA GLN A 105 15.79 13.34 15.45
C GLN A 105 15.24 12.24 16.34
N TRP A 106 14.77 11.12 15.76
CA TRP A 106 14.06 10.10 16.51
C TRP A 106 15.01 9.11 17.17
N SER A 107 14.59 8.61 18.34
CA SER A 107 15.26 7.50 19.00
C SER A 107 15.21 6.24 18.13
N ARG A 108 16.19 5.34 18.31
CA ARG A 108 16.21 4.03 17.63
C ARG A 108 14.91 3.24 17.84
N LEU A 109 14.35 3.32 19.05
CA LEU A 109 13.09 2.65 19.40
C LEU A 109 11.90 3.24 18.62
N SER A 110 11.83 4.56 18.50
CA SER A 110 10.79 5.24 17.73
C SER A 110 10.83 4.83 16.26
N VAL A 111 12.02 4.81 15.64
CA VAL A 111 12.17 4.36 14.24
C VAL A 111 11.76 2.89 14.10
N LYS A 112 12.17 2.02 15.03
CA LYS A 112 11.76 0.61 15.01
C LYS A 112 10.24 0.46 15.06
N ARG A 113 9.57 1.18 15.98
CA ARG A 113 8.11 1.18 16.09
C ARG A 113 7.43 1.66 14.80
N THR A 114 7.98 2.68 14.15
CA THR A 114 7.47 3.15 12.86
C THR A 114 7.51 2.06 11.80
N PHE A 115 8.62 1.34 11.64
CA PHE A 115 8.69 0.23 10.68
C PHE A 115 7.80 -0.96 11.07
N GLN A 116 7.62 -1.23 12.36
CA GLN A 116 6.64 -2.21 12.84
C GLN A 116 5.21 -1.81 12.46
N SER A 117 4.84 -0.54 12.66
CA SER A 117 3.54 -0.01 12.26
C SER A 117 3.35 -0.05 10.74
N LEU A 118 4.37 0.30 9.94
CA LEU A 118 4.32 0.19 8.49
C LEU A 118 4.13 -1.26 8.03
N ALA A 119 4.81 -2.22 8.66
CA ALA A 119 4.63 -3.64 8.39
C ALA A 119 3.20 -4.10 8.74
N ALA A 120 2.69 -3.71 9.91
CA ALA A 120 1.32 -4.02 10.32
C ALA A 120 0.29 -3.47 9.33
N LEU A 121 0.41 -2.21 8.92
CA LEU A 121 -0.46 -1.60 7.91
C LEU A 121 -0.38 -2.33 6.56
N GLY A 122 0.82 -2.75 6.15
CA GLY A 122 1.04 -3.55 4.94
C GLY A 122 0.32 -4.92 5.00
N VAL A 123 0.45 -5.63 6.12
CA VAL A 123 -0.27 -6.90 6.35
C VAL A 123 -1.78 -6.68 6.34
N THR A 124 -2.27 -5.68 7.07
CA THR A 124 -3.71 -5.35 7.10
C THR A 124 -4.24 -5.04 5.70
N ALA A 125 -3.52 -4.26 4.91
CA ALA A 125 -3.92 -3.92 3.55
C ALA A 125 -3.95 -5.14 2.61
N LEU A 126 -2.98 -6.06 2.73
CA LEU A 126 -2.95 -7.30 1.95
C LEU A 126 -4.06 -8.26 2.34
N THR A 127 -4.32 -8.43 3.65
CA THR A 127 -5.45 -9.23 4.14
C THR A 127 -6.76 -8.65 3.64
N ALA A 128 -6.96 -7.34 3.77
CA ALA A 128 -8.14 -6.66 3.25
C ALA A 128 -8.27 -6.83 1.72
N ALA A 129 -7.18 -6.77 0.97
CA ALA A 129 -7.19 -7.02 -0.47
C ALA A 129 -7.63 -8.45 -0.83
N ALA A 130 -7.25 -9.46 -0.03
CA ALA A 130 -7.70 -10.83 -0.23
C ALA A 130 -9.20 -10.98 -0.01
N PHE A 131 -9.74 -10.41 1.08
CA PHE A 131 -11.18 -10.39 1.35
C PHE A 131 -11.95 -9.62 0.28
N LEU A 132 -11.46 -8.45 -0.12
CA LEU A 132 -12.04 -7.69 -1.23
C LEU A 132 -12.17 -8.61 -2.45
N ARG A 133 -11.07 -9.24 -2.90
CA ARG A 133 -11.09 -10.11 -4.09
C ARG A 133 -12.03 -11.32 -3.98
N TRP A 134 -12.21 -11.87 -2.78
CA TRP A 134 -13.12 -13.00 -2.56
C TRP A 134 -14.61 -12.61 -2.63
N PHE A 135 -14.93 -11.36 -2.24
CA PHE A 135 -16.30 -10.87 -2.09
C PHE A 135 -16.69 -9.79 -3.14
N SER A 136 -15.84 -9.58 -4.15
CA SER A 136 -16.09 -8.75 -5.35
C SER A 136 -16.60 -9.60 -6.52
#